data_AF-A0A1J4LXW2-F1
#
_entry.id   AF-A0A1J4LXW2-F1
#
_cell.length_a   1.000
_cell.length_b   1.000
_cell.length_c   1.000
_cell.angle_alpha   90.00
_cell.angle_beta   90.00
_cell.angle_gamma   90.00
#
_symmetry.space_group_name_H-M   'P 1'
#
loop_
_entity.id
_entity.type
_entity.pdbx_description
1 polymer ?
#
loop_
_entity_poly.entity_id
_entity_poly.type
_entity_poly.pdbx_seq_one_letter_code
_entity_poly.pdbx_strand_id
1 'polypeptide(L)'
;MKTQTRNPTDDATETRLIDTTDLFDAFAARRRQYALAYLTQHRVPVSITDLAAYITRQERETPTRPYSTEDQYERVLVDLCHVHLPKLADIGLLQYDTDTELVELLVDSHVLVPYLELADIDHLTLDAGADDDAATGTD
;
A
#
# COMPACT_ATOMS: atom_id res chain seq x y z
N MET A 1 -39.54 -31.52 -22.34
CA MET A 1 -38.51 -31.56 -23.41
C MET A 1 -38.17 -30.14 -23.82
N LYS A 2 -36.86 -29.86 -23.95
CA LYS A 2 -36.21 -28.63 -24.47
C LYS A 2 -36.26 -27.41 -23.54
N THR A 3 -35.17 -26.70 -23.22
CA THR A 3 -33.75 -26.83 -23.55
C THR A 3 -32.96 -26.05 -22.52
N GLN A 4 -31.82 -26.62 -22.17
CA GLN A 4 -30.72 -26.07 -21.40
C GLN A 4 -30.16 -24.82 -22.08
N THR A 5 -29.95 -23.75 -21.33
CA THR A 5 -28.89 -22.78 -21.63
C THR A 5 -27.99 -22.72 -20.41
N ARG A 6 -27.00 -23.61 -20.41
CA ARG A 6 -25.76 -23.39 -19.68
C ARG A 6 -25.18 -22.09 -20.23
N ASN A 7 -24.91 -21.12 -19.37
CA ASN A 7 -24.02 -20.03 -19.73
C ASN A 7 -22.60 -20.49 -19.37
N PRO A 8 -21.71 -20.75 -20.34
CA PRO A 8 -20.31 -20.99 -20.07
C PRO A 8 -19.56 -19.65 -20.04
N THR A 9 -18.75 -19.45 -19.01
CA THR A 9 -17.56 -18.59 -18.99
C THR A 9 -17.77 -17.09 -19.24
N ASP A 10 -17.70 -16.32 -18.15
CA ASP A 10 -16.90 -15.08 -18.16
C ASP A 10 -16.10 -15.04 -16.84
N ASP A 11 -14.84 -15.47 -16.94
CA ASP A 11 -13.84 -15.59 -15.88
C ASP A 11 -12.66 -14.66 -16.24
N ALA A 12 -12.98 -13.38 -16.47
CA ALA A 12 -11.99 -12.36 -16.80
C ALA A 12 -12.43 -11.01 -16.23
N THR A 13 -11.91 -10.71 -15.03
CA THR A 13 -11.87 -9.37 -14.44
C THR A 13 -13.25 -8.70 -14.31
N GLU A 14 -14.06 -9.16 -13.36
CA GLU A 14 -14.98 -8.23 -12.70
C GLU A 14 -14.09 -7.17 -12.06
N THR A 15 -13.92 -6.02 -12.72
CA THR A 15 -13.45 -4.80 -12.07
C THR A 15 -14.49 -4.51 -10.99
N ARG A 16 -14.27 -5.04 -9.79
CA ARG A 16 -15.10 -4.75 -8.63
C ARG A 16 -15.13 -3.25 -8.51
N LEU A 17 -16.29 -2.65 -8.75
CA LEU A 17 -16.48 -1.22 -8.59
C LEU A 17 -16.33 -0.94 -7.10
N ILE A 18 -15.18 -0.40 -6.72
CA ILE A 18 -14.93 0.04 -5.34
C ILE A 18 -15.77 1.28 -5.12
N ASP A 19 -16.67 1.22 -4.15
CA ASP A 19 -17.51 2.36 -3.84
C ASP A 19 -16.78 3.42 -3.00
N THR A 20 -17.39 4.60 -2.88
CA THR A 20 -16.75 5.71 -2.16
C THR A 20 -16.67 5.44 -0.66
N THR A 21 -17.59 4.68 -0.08
CA THR A 21 -17.57 4.32 1.35
C THR A 21 -16.37 3.45 1.65
N ASP A 22 -16.10 2.45 0.80
CA ASP A 22 -14.95 1.57 0.88
C ASP A 22 -13.64 2.35 0.74
N LEU A 23 -13.57 3.33 -0.17
CA LEU A 23 -12.42 4.22 -0.27
C LEU A 23 -12.25 5.10 0.99
N PHE A 24 -13.33 5.64 1.54
CA PHE A 24 -13.25 6.38 2.81
C PHE A 24 -12.75 5.49 3.95
N ASP A 25 -13.25 4.27 4.05
CA ASP A 25 -12.80 3.27 5.01
C ASP A 25 -11.31 2.94 4.84
N ALA A 26 -10.85 2.71 3.61
CA ALA A 26 -9.46 2.45 3.29
C ALA A 26 -8.56 3.61 3.77
N PHE A 27 -8.98 4.85 3.54
CA PHE A 27 -8.19 6.03 3.88
C PHE A 27 -8.38 6.51 5.34
N ALA A 28 -9.27 5.91 6.13
CA ALA A 28 -9.55 6.37 7.51
C ALA A 28 -8.40 6.17 8.51
N ALA A 29 -7.35 5.41 8.17
CA ALA A 29 -6.18 5.20 9.03
C ALA A 29 -4.90 5.61 8.33
N ARG A 30 -4.05 6.41 9.00
CA ARG A 30 -2.78 6.90 8.45
C ARG A 30 -1.87 5.81 7.90
N ARG A 31 -1.74 4.68 8.60
CA ARG A 31 -0.91 3.56 8.13
C ARG A 31 -1.42 2.94 6.83
N ARG A 32 -2.74 2.91 6.61
CA ARG A 32 -3.31 2.48 5.32
C ARG A 32 -3.04 3.52 4.23
N GLN A 33 -3.13 4.82 4.55
CA GLN A 33 -2.76 5.88 3.61
C GLN A 33 -1.28 5.76 3.20
N TYR A 34 -0.36 5.58 4.14
CA TYR A 34 1.06 5.38 3.84
C TYR A 34 1.33 4.10 3.05
N ALA A 35 0.65 3.00 3.39
CA ALA A 35 0.77 1.76 2.64
C ALA A 35 0.34 1.94 1.19
N LEU A 36 -0.83 2.55 0.94
CA LEU A 36 -1.31 2.83 -0.40
C LEU A 36 -0.40 3.81 -1.15
N ALA A 37 0.07 4.87 -0.48
CA ALA A 37 1.01 5.83 -1.08
C ALA A 37 2.29 5.14 -1.56
N TYR A 38 2.88 4.27 -0.73
CA TYR A 38 4.05 3.49 -1.10
C TYR A 38 3.72 2.60 -2.31
N LEU A 39 2.67 1.78 -2.22
CA LEU A 39 2.29 0.87 -3.30
C LEU A 39 2.00 1.58 -4.64
N THR A 40 1.43 2.79 -4.63
CA THR A 40 1.22 3.54 -5.89
C THR A 40 2.51 3.93 -6.62
N GLN A 41 3.64 3.96 -5.92
CA GLN A 41 4.97 4.26 -6.48
C GLN A 41 5.70 2.99 -6.96
N HIS A 42 5.25 1.80 -6.53
CA HIS A 42 5.88 0.53 -6.85
C HIS A 42 5.00 -0.30 -7.79
N ARG A 43 5.50 -0.52 -9.02
CA ARG A 43 4.79 -1.34 -10.04
C ARG A 43 4.98 -2.85 -9.88
N VAL A 44 5.70 -3.27 -8.86
CA VAL A 44 6.01 -4.69 -8.58
C VAL A 44 5.61 -5.00 -7.14
N PRO A 45 5.31 -6.27 -6.81
CA PRO A 45 5.07 -6.67 -5.43
C PRO A 45 6.22 -6.24 -4.52
N VAL A 46 5.88 -5.69 -3.36
CA VAL A 46 6.83 -5.22 -2.35
C VAL A 46 6.76 -6.09 -1.10
N SER A 47 7.85 -6.19 -0.36
CA SER A 47 7.84 -6.94 0.90
C SER A 47 7.10 -6.17 1.99
N ILE A 48 6.43 -6.89 2.89
CA ILE A 48 5.80 -6.28 4.07
C ILE A 48 6.82 -5.60 4.99
N THR A 49 8.05 -6.09 5.03
CA THR A 49 9.13 -5.55 5.85
C THR A 49 9.61 -4.18 5.33
N ASP A 50 9.76 -4.03 4.01
CA ASP A 50 10.06 -2.74 3.38
C ASP A 50 8.92 -1.74 3.63
N LEU A 51 7.67 -2.20 3.49
CA LEU A 51 6.49 -1.40 3.78
C LEU A 51 6.45 -0.93 5.23
N ALA A 52 6.74 -1.82 6.18
CA ALA A 52 6.79 -1.50 7.60
C ALA A 52 7.90 -0.48 7.89
N ALA A 53 9.10 -0.68 7.33
CA ALA A 53 10.23 0.23 7.51
C ALA A 53 9.94 1.63 6.94
N TYR A 54 9.29 1.70 5.77
CA TYR A 54 8.81 2.97 5.20
C TYR A 54 7.83 3.67 6.15
N ILE A 55 6.79 2.97 6.59
CA ILE A 55 5.76 3.55 7.46
C ILE A 55 6.34 4.02 8.79
N THR A 56 7.24 3.24 9.41
CA THR A 56 7.93 3.65 10.64
C THR A 56 8.70 4.95 10.43
N ARG A 57 9.36 5.13 9.28
CA ARG A 57 10.06 6.38 8.95
C ARG A 57 9.08 7.56 8.86
N GLN A 58 7.97 7.38 8.14
CA GLN A 58 6.95 8.42 7.98
C GLN A 58 6.27 8.80 9.31
N GLU A 59 6.06 7.84 10.22
CA GLU A 59 5.47 8.14 11.54
C GLU A 59 6.43 8.91 12.46
N ARG A 60 7.74 8.72 12.33
CA ARG A 60 8.76 9.39 13.17
C ARG A 60 8.85 10.89 12.91
N GLU A 61 8.46 11.35 11.73
CA GLU A 61 8.40 12.78 11.41
C GLU A 61 7.31 13.51 12.23
N THR A 62 6.43 12.75 12.90
CA THR A 62 5.51 13.29 13.90
C THR A 62 6.10 13.12 15.33
N PRO A 63 6.46 14.21 16.04
CA PRO A 63 7.30 14.18 17.25
C PRO A 63 6.62 13.68 18.54
N THR A 64 5.67 12.74 18.45
CA THR A 64 4.70 12.46 19.53
C THR A 64 4.91 11.14 20.29
N ARG A 65 5.96 10.35 20.02
CA ARG A 65 6.07 8.99 20.57
C ARG A 65 7.37 8.74 21.37
N PRO A 66 7.28 8.18 22.60
CA PRO A 66 8.42 7.89 23.46
C PRO A 66 9.08 6.52 23.22
N TYR A 67 8.79 5.85 22.10
CA TYR A 67 9.25 4.47 21.85
C TYR A 67 10.56 4.44 21.05
N SER A 68 11.35 3.37 21.22
CA SER A 68 12.51 3.15 20.34
C SER A 68 12.08 2.90 18.90
N THR A 69 12.97 3.11 17.93
CA THR A 69 12.67 2.84 16.51
C THR A 69 12.31 1.37 16.27
N GLU A 70 12.99 0.46 16.96
CA GLU A 70 12.75 -0.98 16.85
C GLU A 70 11.34 -1.36 17.35
N ASP A 71 10.95 -0.88 18.55
CA ASP A 71 9.62 -1.13 19.10
C ASP A 71 8.50 -0.55 18.21
N GLN A 72 8.78 0.55 17.51
CA GLN A 72 7.84 1.15 16.57
C GLN A 72 7.73 0.30 15.30
N TYR A 73 8.85 -0.16 14.76
CA TYR A 73 8.89 -1.04 13.59
C TYR A 73 8.13 -2.34 13.84
N GLU A 74 8.41 -3.05 14.93
CA GLU A 74 7.72 -4.30 15.27
C GLU A 74 6.20 -4.09 15.37
N ARG A 75 5.75 -3.00 15.99
CA ARG A 75 4.31 -2.68 16.08
C ARG A 75 3.70 -2.37 14.73
N VAL A 76 4.38 -1.60 13.88
CA VAL A 76 3.90 -1.31 12.52
C VAL A 76 3.75 -2.60 11.73
N LEU A 77 4.73 -3.49 11.79
CA LEU A 77 4.71 -4.77 11.09
C LEU A 77 3.53 -5.65 11.53
N VAL A 78 3.32 -5.78 12.84
CA VAL A 78 2.19 -6.53 13.42
C VAL A 78 0.86 -5.92 12.99
N ASP A 79 0.72 -4.60 13.08
CA ASP A 79 -0.52 -3.91 12.69
C ASP A 79 -0.79 -3.99 11.19
N LEU A 80 0.25 -3.98 10.35
CA LEU A 80 0.14 -4.22 8.91
C LEU A 80 -0.44 -5.61 8.63
N CYS A 81 0.17 -6.65 9.20
CA CYS A 81 -0.20 -8.04 8.95
C CYS A 81 -1.63 -8.36 9.43
N HIS A 82 -2.04 -7.84 10.59
CA HIS A 82 -3.29 -8.26 11.24
C HIS A 82 -4.46 -7.29 11.08
N VAL A 83 -4.21 -6.02 10.74
CA VAL A 83 -5.27 -5.00 10.72
C VAL A 83 -5.33 -4.30 9.37
N HIS A 84 -4.21 -3.75 8.92
CA HIS A 84 -4.24 -2.82 7.78
C HIS A 84 -4.30 -3.54 6.44
N LEU A 85 -3.41 -4.50 6.18
CA LEU A 85 -3.40 -5.24 4.91
C LEU A 85 -4.65 -6.10 4.73
N PRO A 86 -5.13 -6.86 5.73
CA PRO A 86 -6.37 -7.63 5.59
C PRO A 86 -7.57 -6.74 5.23
N LYS A 87 -7.74 -5.59 5.90
CA LYS A 87 -8.85 -4.66 5.61
C LYS A 87 -8.75 -4.06 4.20
N LEU A 88 -7.54 -3.75 3.71
CA LEU A 88 -7.36 -3.25 2.33
C LEU A 88 -7.58 -4.35 1.29
N ALA A 89 -7.22 -5.59 1.60
CA ALA A 89 -7.48 -6.75 0.76
C ALA A 89 -8.98 -7.10 0.68
N ASP A 90 -9.70 -7.00 1.80
CA ASP A 90 -11.17 -7.22 1.85
C ASP A 90 -11.93 -6.22 0.95
N ILE A 91 -11.43 -4.99 0.85
CA ILE A 91 -11.97 -3.96 -0.05
C ILE A 91 -11.60 -4.25 -1.51
N GLY A 92 -10.50 -4.98 -1.74
CA GLY A 92 -10.00 -5.31 -3.08
C GLY A 92 -9.02 -4.27 -3.64
N LEU A 93 -8.39 -3.45 -2.79
CA LEU A 93 -7.38 -2.46 -3.24
C LEU A 93 -6.02 -3.09 -3.51
N LEU A 94 -5.67 -4.12 -2.74
CA LEU A 94 -4.39 -4.81 -2.81
C LEU A 94 -4.57 -6.30 -2.56
N GLN A 95 -3.55 -7.07 -2.89
CA GLN A 95 -3.37 -8.44 -2.45
C GLN A 95 -2.23 -8.48 -1.43
N TYR A 96 -2.41 -9.27 -0.39
CA TYR A 96 -1.36 -9.61 0.57
C TYR A 96 -1.24 -11.13 0.65
N ASP A 97 -0.08 -11.65 0.26
CA ASP A 97 0.26 -13.05 0.38
C ASP A 97 1.07 -13.26 1.67
N THR A 98 0.49 -13.97 2.63
CA THR A 98 1.11 -14.25 3.93
C THR A 98 2.22 -15.29 3.85
N ASP A 99 2.25 -16.13 2.82
CA ASP A 99 3.25 -17.17 2.65
C ASP A 99 4.54 -16.59 2.05
N THR A 100 4.39 -15.65 1.10
CA THR A 100 5.53 -14.95 0.48
C THR A 100 5.86 -13.61 1.12
N GLU A 101 5.00 -13.11 2.03
CA GLU A 101 5.09 -11.80 2.67
C GLU A 101 5.13 -10.62 1.67
N LEU A 102 4.50 -10.80 0.51
CA LEU A 102 4.45 -9.81 -0.56
C LEU A 102 3.10 -9.10 -0.62
N VAL A 103 3.15 -7.82 -0.94
CA VAL A 103 1.99 -6.94 -1.09
C VAL A 103 2.00 -6.33 -2.49
N GLU A 104 0.86 -6.42 -3.18
CA GLU A 104 0.70 -5.90 -4.55
C GLU A 104 -0.58 -5.08 -4.68
N LEU A 105 -0.51 -3.94 -5.36
CA LEU A 105 -1.70 -3.12 -5.65
C LEU A 105 -2.51 -3.76 -6.78
N LEU A 106 -3.82 -3.93 -6.57
CA LEU A 106 -4.72 -4.53 -7.57
C LEU A 106 -5.45 -3.49 -8.42
N VAL A 107 -5.45 -2.23 -7.98
CA VAL A 107 -6.12 -1.12 -8.66
C VAL A 107 -5.13 -0.24 -9.40
N ASP A 108 -5.61 0.50 -10.39
CA ASP A 108 -4.81 1.54 -11.03
C ASP A 108 -4.50 2.64 -10.00
N SER A 109 -3.23 3.02 -9.89
CA SER A 109 -2.77 4.06 -8.97
C SER A 109 -3.49 5.40 -9.19
N HIS A 110 -3.91 5.70 -10.43
CA HIS A 110 -4.67 6.91 -10.75
C HIS A 110 -6.03 7.00 -10.03
N VAL A 111 -6.58 5.87 -9.56
CA VAL A 111 -7.80 5.86 -8.74
C VAL A 111 -7.52 6.38 -7.33
N LEU A 112 -6.33 6.11 -6.80
CA LEU A 112 -5.97 6.42 -5.41
C LEU A 112 -5.31 7.78 -5.24
N VAL A 113 -4.54 8.23 -6.24
CA VAL A 113 -3.79 9.50 -6.19
C VAL A 113 -4.65 10.69 -5.74
N PRO A 114 -5.86 10.96 -6.28
CA PRO A 114 -6.66 12.09 -5.84
C PRO A 114 -7.06 12.05 -4.36
N TYR A 115 -7.21 10.85 -3.79
CA TYR A 115 -7.53 10.67 -2.37
C TYR A 115 -6.30 10.79 -1.48
N LEU A 116 -5.12 10.39 -1.99
CA LEU A 116 -3.84 10.56 -1.31
C LEU A 116 -3.45 12.05 -1.21
N GLU A 117 -3.64 12.80 -2.30
CA GLU A 117 -3.47 14.25 -2.33
C GLU A 117 -4.39 14.94 -1.30
N LEU A 118 -5.68 14.54 -1.25
CA LEU A 118 -6.63 15.09 -0.28
C LEU A 118 -6.28 14.75 1.18
N ALA A 119 -5.67 13.60 1.41
CA ALA A 119 -5.21 13.18 2.74
C ALA A 119 -3.95 13.94 3.19
N ASP A 120 -3.44 14.88 2.39
CA ASP A 120 -2.22 15.67 2.63
C ASP A 120 -0.98 14.77 2.84
N ILE A 121 -0.94 13.65 2.11
CA ILE A 121 0.22 12.76 2.06
C ILE A 121 1.33 13.36 1.18
N ASP A 122 1.00 14.37 0.36
CA ASP A 122 1.95 15.07 -0.53
C ASP A 122 3.09 15.78 0.20
N HIS A 123 2.93 16.15 1.48
CA HIS A 123 4.03 16.76 2.22
C HIS A 123 5.18 15.80 2.59
N LEU A 124 5.08 14.52 2.20
CA LEU A 124 6.11 13.50 2.38
C LEU A 124 6.91 13.23 1.10
N THR A 125 6.96 14.22 0.20
CA THR A 125 7.83 14.19 -0.98
C THR A 125 9.28 13.83 -0.60
N LEU A 126 9.63 12.58 -0.91
CA LEU A 126 10.81 12.19 -1.66
C LEU A 126 12.16 12.66 -1.09
N ASP A 127 12.73 11.86 -0.18
CA ASP A 127 14.15 11.49 -0.35
C ASP A 127 14.20 10.47 -1.49
N ALA A 128 14.02 10.99 -2.72
CA ALA A 128 14.49 10.29 -3.89
C ALA A 128 16.00 10.24 -3.73
N GLY A 129 16.51 9.07 -3.34
CA GLY A 129 17.91 8.84 -3.04
C GLY A 129 18.80 9.54 -4.07
N ALA A 130 19.59 10.48 -3.57
CA ALA A 130 20.70 11.03 -4.30
C ALA A 130 21.77 9.95 -4.43
N ASP A 131 21.55 8.99 -5.34
CA ASP A 131 22.64 8.27 -6.00
C ASP A 131 23.21 9.22 -7.07
N ASP A 132 23.94 10.24 -6.61
CA ASP A 132 24.91 10.94 -7.46
C ASP A 132 26.17 10.07 -7.47
N ASP A 133 26.19 9.10 -8.38
CA ASP A 133 27.36 8.36 -8.80
C ASP A 133 28.36 9.34 -9.45
N ALA A 134 29.12 10.01 -8.59
CA ALA A 134 30.30 10.79 -8.98
C ALA A 134 31.57 9.97 -8.71
N ALA A 135 31.64 8.75 -9.24
CA ALA A 135 32.92 8.11 -9.52
C ALA A 135 33.59 8.80 -10.73
N THR A 136 34.20 9.97 -10.50
CA THR A 136 35.24 10.47 -11.42
C THR A 136 36.60 10.30 -10.74
N GLY A 137 37.26 9.19 -11.05
CA GLY A 137 38.68 9.02 -10.80
C GLY A 137 39.44 10.19 -11.41
N THR A 138 40.23 10.86 -10.58
CA THR A 138 41.24 11.81 -11.04
C THR A 138 42.60 11.18 -10.74
N ASP A 139 43.27 10.82 -11.84
CA ASP A 139 44.72 10.76 -12.13
C ASP A 139 45.70 10.51 -10.96
#